data_AF-N6TR08-F1
#
_entry.id   AF-N6TR08-F1
#
_cell.length_a   1.000
_cell.length_b   1.000
_cell.length_c   1.000
_cell.angle_alpha   90.00
_cell.angle_beta   90.00
_cell.angle_gamma   90.00
#
_symmetry.space_group_name_H-M   'P 1'
#
loop_
_entity.id
_entity.type
_entity.pdbx_description
1 polymer ?
#
loop_
_entity_poly.entity_id
_entity_poly.type
_entity_poly.pdbx_seq_one_letter_code
_entity_poly.pdbx_strand_id
1 'polypeptide(L)'
;MKKLRVIQYHIERKYKEVCNTYTKGHIRNVFSIKNFEKSGDHYSYGQLSIRYFLISANVIEENGLETDKMYRKRLELLDDSGLDLNSCLQFLLEYYSQLMKPESTITDIRILHETVRSTVFISDLFTDKAQFAWMLKVFLELMNIHGVEDELIHQYLIVGICKAVGVLNPDIDIYEQTKKMLVQFLKSPFLPTRISCLYGLLYILEGCVLSNIAIGRVSEELQILLPCAWEYIQMNINTDHPILQQSQEHTLLVWSLAFYLMENVDEAHLESNFVTSTLQAALARVRKKQVNYVDKCIIKTLKKICFYGVHM
;
A
#
# COMPACT_ATOMS: atom_id res chain seq x y z
N MET A 1 -21.28 -3.54 16.81
CA MET A 1 -21.13 -3.85 15.37
C MET A 1 -22.46 -3.88 14.59
N LYS A 2 -23.34 -4.90 14.71
CA LYS A 2 -24.61 -4.99 13.94
C LYS A 2 -25.53 -3.76 14.09
N LYS A 3 -25.71 -3.26 15.33
CA LYS A 3 -26.55 -2.09 15.62
C LYS A 3 -26.06 -0.78 14.95
N LEU A 4 -24.75 -0.62 14.77
CA LEU A 4 -24.15 0.59 14.18
C LEU A 4 -24.19 0.60 12.65
N ARG A 5 -24.03 -0.56 11.99
CA ARG A 5 -24.31 -0.70 10.55
C ARG A 5 -25.77 -0.37 10.24
N VAL A 6 -26.69 -0.77 11.11
CA VAL A 6 -28.11 -0.43 10.98
C VAL A 6 -28.33 1.08 11.09
N ILE A 7 -27.66 1.75 12.05
CA ILE A 7 -27.74 3.21 12.21
C ILE A 7 -27.17 3.93 10.98
N GLN A 8 -25.99 3.55 10.49
CA GLN A 8 -25.44 4.17 9.29
C GLN A 8 -26.32 3.91 8.06
N TYR A 9 -26.83 2.70 7.90
CA TYR A 9 -27.79 2.38 6.84
C TYR A 9 -29.05 3.25 6.93
N HIS A 10 -29.56 3.51 8.13
CA HIS A 10 -30.71 4.40 8.34
C HIS A 10 -30.36 5.86 8.01
N ILE A 11 -29.16 6.32 8.34
CA ILE A 11 -28.68 7.67 8.00
C ILE A 11 -28.49 7.81 6.49
N GLU A 12 -27.86 6.84 5.82
CA GLU A 12 -27.69 6.83 4.36
C GLU A 12 -29.04 6.78 3.64
N ARG A 13 -29.99 5.98 4.15
CA ARG A 13 -31.34 5.90 3.62
C ARG A 13 -32.09 7.22 3.79
N LYS A 14 -32.13 7.79 5.01
CA LYS A 14 -32.76 9.11 5.25
C LYS A 14 -32.12 10.22 4.43
N TYR A 15 -30.80 10.20 4.27
CA TYR A 15 -30.10 11.18 3.45
C TYR A 15 -30.44 11.04 1.96
N LYS A 16 -30.54 9.82 1.42
CA LYS A 16 -31.02 9.59 0.05
C LYS A 16 -32.47 10.05 -0.14
N GLU A 17 -33.33 9.81 0.85
CA GLU A 17 -34.72 10.29 0.85
C GLU A 17 -34.78 11.83 0.83
N VAL A 18 -33.86 12.53 1.52
CA VAL A 18 -33.79 14.00 1.61
C VAL A 18 -33.05 14.65 0.42
N CYS A 19 -32.02 14.02 -0.14
CA CYS A 19 -31.23 14.56 -1.25
C CYS A 19 -31.83 14.29 -2.64
N ASN A 20 -32.88 13.47 -2.74
CA ASN A 20 -33.68 13.38 -3.96
C ASN A 20 -34.36 14.72 -4.34
N THR A 21 -34.45 15.67 -3.40
CA THR A 21 -35.02 17.00 -3.67
C THR A 21 -34.01 18.03 -4.15
N TYR A 22 -32.74 18.01 -3.73
CA TYR A 22 -31.73 18.97 -4.19
C TYR A 22 -30.31 18.37 -4.09
N THR A 23 -29.62 18.35 -5.24
CA THR A 23 -28.20 18.03 -5.49
C THR A 23 -27.69 16.61 -5.14
N LYS A 24 -27.03 15.98 -6.13
CA LYS A 24 -26.31 14.68 -6.05
C LYS A 24 -25.05 14.76 -5.16
N GLY A 25 -25.21 15.07 -3.87
CA GLY A 25 -24.21 14.73 -2.87
C GLY A 25 -24.32 13.24 -2.57
N HIS A 26 -23.27 12.45 -2.74
CA HIS A 26 -23.21 11.12 -2.14
C HIS A 26 -22.62 11.24 -0.73
N ILE A 27 -23.34 10.77 0.30
CA ILE A 27 -22.67 10.39 1.54
C ILE A 27 -21.71 9.26 1.15
N ARG A 28 -20.41 9.55 1.13
CA ARG A 28 -19.38 8.52 1.06
C ARG A 28 -19.49 7.69 2.33
N ASN A 29 -19.88 6.42 2.18
CA ASN A 29 -19.96 5.46 3.26
C ASN A 29 -18.62 5.45 4.04
N VAL A 30 -18.68 5.65 5.36
CA VAL A 30 -17.50 5.68 6.23
C VAL A 30 -16.76 4.33 6.19
N PHE A 31 -17.49 3.25 5.91
CA PHE A 31 -17.03 1.88 5.70
C PHE A 31 -16.72 1.54 4.24
N SER A 32 -16.79 2.47 3.27
CA SER A 32 -16.21 2.20 1.96
C SER A 32 -14.69 2.15 2.13
N ILE A 33 -14.13 0.94 2.19
CA ILE A 33 -12.70 0.64 2.36
C ILE A 33 -11.96 0.93 1.04
N LYS A 34 -12.09 2.15 0.52
CA LYS A 34 -11.09 2.65 -0.42
C LYS A 34 -9.90 3.07 0.43
N ASN A 35 -8.70 2.64 0.04
CA ASN A 35 -7.48 3.04 0.69
C ASN A 35 -7.41 4.57 0.77
N PHE A 36 -6.85 5.08 1.87
CA PHE A 36 -6.93 6.48 2.24
C PHE A 36 -6.35 7.41 1.17
N GLU A 37 -5.28 6.95 0.52
CA GLU A 37 -4.53 7.65 -0.51
C GLU A 37 -5.23 7.72 -1.87
N LYS A 38 -6.27 6.90 -2.09
CA LYS A 38 -6.92 6.80 -3.41
C LYS A 38 -7.90 7.95 -3.64
N SER A 39 -7.63 8.74 -4.69
CA SER A 39 -8.42 9.91 -5.08
C SER A 39 -9.36 9.68 -6.27
N GLY A 40 -9.12 8.63 -7.07
CA GLY A 40 -9.90 8.31 -8.28
C GLY A 40 -10.03 6.80 -8.53
N ASP A 41 -10.63 6.46 -9.68
CA ASP A 41 -10.84 5.07 -10.13
C ASP A 41 -9.76 4.60 -11.13
N HIS A 42 -8.71 5.41 -11.32
CA HIS A 42 -7.56 5.05 -12.15
C HIS A 42 -6.62 4.08 -11.43
N TYR A 43 -5.96 3.22 -12.20
CA TYR A 43 -4.93 2.36 -11.68
C TYR A 43 -3.81 3.17 -11.02
N SER A 44 -3.37 2.72 -9.85
CA SER A 44 -2.25 3.28 -9.09
C SER A 44 -1.77 2.20 -8.11
N TYR A 45 -0.56 2.36 -7.55
CA TYR A 45 -0.06 1.44 -6.52
C TYR A 45 -1.03 1.31 -5.34
N GLY A 46 -1.03 0.17 -4.66
CA GLY A 46 -1.98 -0.12 -3.58
C GLY A 46 -3.41 -0.35 -4.10
N GLN A 47 -3.58 -0.81 -5.35
CA GLN A 47 -4.90 -1.19 -5.86
C GLN A 47 -5.43 -2.46 -5.17
N LEU A 48 -4.52 -3.39 -4.89
CA LEU A 48 -4.75 -4.64 -4.20
C LEU A 48 -3.83 -4.70 -2.99
N SER A 49 -4.34 -5.20 -1.86
CA SER A 49 -3.59 -5.27 -0.60
C SER A 49 -2.77 -6.56 -0.53
N ILE A 50 -1.79 -6.64 0.39
CA ILE A 50 -1.05 -7.89 0.62
C ILE A 50 -1.98 -9.03 1.00
N ARG A 51 -3.01 -8.78 1.83
CA ARG A 51 -4.01 -9.80 2.14
C ARG A 51 -4.67 -10.38 0.88
N TYR A 52 -4.93 -9.55 -0.13
CA TYR A 52 -5.46 -10.03 -1.40
C TYR A 52 -4.46 -10.97 -2.10
N PHE A 53 -3.18 -10.61 -2.15
CA PHE A 53 -2.15 -11.45 -2.77
C PHE A 53 -1.92 -12.76 -2.02
N LEU A 54 -2.02 -12.76 -0.69
CA LEU A 54 -1.91 -13.99 0.11
C LEU A 54 -3.07 -14.95 -0.17
N ILE A 55 -4.28 -14.44 -0.38
CA ILE A 55 -5.42 -15.24 -0.84
C ILE A 55 -5.19 -15.72 -2.27
N SER A 56 -4.78 -14.83 -3.19
CA SER A 56 -4.63 -15.17 -4.60
C SER A 56 -3.51 -16.16 -4.88
N ALA A 57 -2.44 -16.13 -4.07
CA ALA A 57 -1.32 -17.06 -4.11
C ALA A 57 -1.54 -18.33 -3.26
N ASN A 58 -2.76 -18.53 -2.74
CA ASN A 58 -3.15 -19.67 -1.91
C ASN A 58 -2.23 -19.88 -0.68
N VAL A 59 -1.75 -18.78 -0.08
CA VAL A 59 -0.94 -18.79 1.14
C VAL A 59 -1.82 -18.80 2.38
N ILE A 60 -2.99 -18.14 2.31
CA ILE A 60 -3.97 -18.06 3.40
C ILE A 60 -5.35 -18.44 2.87
N GLU A 61 -6.05 -19.31 3.61
CA GLU A 61 -7.46 -19.64 3.37
C GLU A 61 -8.36 -18.89 4.37
N GLU A 62 -8.77 -17.67 4.03
CA GLU A 62 -9.68 -16.86 4.86
C GLU A 62 -11.09 -16.80 4.25
N ASN A 63 -11.95 -17.75 4.62
CA ASN A 63 -13.31 -17.82 4.12
C ASN A 63 -14.20 -16.67 4.66
N GLY A 64 -14.81 -15.91 3.75
CA GLY A 64 -15.91 -14.99 4.07
C GLY A 64 -15.53 -13.54 4.37
N LEU A 65 -14.25 -13.19 4.33
CA LEU A 65 -13.79 -11.80 4.36
C LEU A 65 -14.18 -11.06 3.07
N GLU A 66 -14.22 -9.73 3.09
CA GLU A 66 -14.51 -8.93 1.88
C GLU A 66 -13.48 -9.18 0.77
N THR A 67 -12.20 -9.33 1.12
CA THR A 67 -11.10 -9.61 0.19
C THR A 67 -11.25 -10.95 -0.54
N ASP A 68 -11.66 -12.02 0.17
CA ASP A 68 -11.96 -13.34 -0.42
C ASP A 68 -13.11 -13.25 -1.42
N LYS A 69 -14.20 -12.53 -1.07
CA LYS A 69 -15.32 -12.29 -2.00
C LYS A 69 -14.88 -11.52 -3.24
N MET A 70 -13.98 -10.54 -3.10
CA MET A 70 -13.42 -9.80 -4.24
C MET A 70 -12.58 -10.71 -5.14
N TYR A 71 -11.78 -11.60 -4.56
CA TYR A 71 -10.98 -12.57 -5.33
C TYR A 71 -11.88 -13.57 -6.08
N ARG A 72 -12.89 -14.16 -5.42
CA ARG A 72 -13.84 -15.07 -6.08
C ARG A 72 -14.60 -14.41 -7.22
N LYS A 73 -15.09 -13.18 -7.00
CA LYS A 73 -15.77 -12.41 -8.06
C LYS A 73 -14.84 -12.17 -9.26
N ARG A 74 -13.54 -11.95 -9.03
CA ARG A 74 -12.58 -11.84 -10.13
C ARG A 74 -12.46 -13.16 -10.89
N LEU A 75 -12.39 -14.30 -10.20
CA LEU A 75 -12.32 -15.61 -10.85
C LEU A 75 -13.55 -15.86 -11.73
N GLU A 76 -14.75 -15.57 -11.23
CA GLU A 76 -16.00 -15.66 -12.00
C GLU A 76 -15.95 -14.78 -13.27
N LEU A 77 -15.50 -13.53 -13.15
CA LEU A 77 -15.39 -12.63 -14.31
C LEU A 77 -14.34 -13.09 -15.35
N LEU A 78 -13.25 -13.73 -14.90
CA LEU A 78 -12.24 -14.28 -15.80
C LEU A 78 -12.78 -15.50 -16.55
N ASP A 79 -13.50 -16.38 -15.85
CA ASP A 79 -14.15 -17.55 -16.44
C ASP A 79 -15.22 -17.14 -17.46
N ASP A 80 -16.08 -16.18 -17.11
CA ASP A 80 -17.09 -15.60 -18.00
C ASP A 80 -16.47 -14.98 -19.27
N SER A 81 -15.24 -14.47 -19.17
CA SER A 81 -14.51 -13.87 -20.30
C SER A 81 -13.74 -14.90 -21.15
N GLY A 82 -13.64 -16.15 -20.70
CA GLY A 82 -12.86 -17.21 -21.36
C GLY A 82 -11.35 -16.93 -21.41
N LEU A 83 -10.84 -16.09 -20.50
CA LEU A 83 -9.45 -15.66 -20.49
C LEU A 83 -8.60 -16.61 -19.62
N ASP A 84 -7.68 -17.34 -20.25
CA ASP A 84 -6.63 -18.08 -19.52
C ASP A 84 -5.51 -17.16 -19.06
N LEU A 85 -5.72 -16.53 -17.90
CA LEU A 85 -4.77 -15.62 -17.29
C LEU A 85 -3.43 -16.29 -16.97
N ASN A 86 -3.43 -17.56 -16.55
CA ASN A 86 -2.22 -18.25 -16.11
C ASN A 86 -1.25 -18.44 -17.28
N SER A 87 -1.77 -18.87 -18.44
CA SER A 87 -0.97 -18.96 -19.67
C SER A 87 -0.42 -17.61 -20.13
N CYS A 88 -1.23 -16.54 -20.05
CA CYS A 88 -0.77 -15.18 -20.37
C CYS A 88 0.36 -14.72 -19.43
N LEU A 89 0.21 -14.95 -18.13
CA LEU A 89 1.23 -14.59 -17.15
C LEU A 89 2.51 -15.39 -17.38
N GLN A 90 2.41 -16.70 -17.58
CA GLN A 90 3.60 -17.53 -17.81
C GLN A 90 4.39 -17.06 -19.04
N PHE A 91 3.71 -16.82 -20.17
CA PHE A 91 4.34 -16.26 -21.37
C PHE A 91 5.04 -14.93 -21.10
N LEU A 92 4.36 -13.99 -20.42
CA LEU A 92 4.93 -12.68 -20.12
C LEU A 92 6.15 -12.78 -19.20
N LEU A 93 6.09 -13.60 -18.16
CA LEU A 93 7.19 -13.78 -17.21
C LEU A 93 8.41 -14.42 -17.85
N GLU A 94 8.22 -15.40 -18.75
CA GLU A 94 9.30 -16.00 -19.52
C GLU A 94 9.96 -14.98 -20.46
N TYR A 95 9.17 -14.17 -21.15
CA TYR A 95 9.68 -13.11 -22.03
C TYR A 95 10.40 -12.01 -21.24
N TYR A 96 9.81 -11.53 -20.15
CA TYR A 96 10.38 -10.50 -19.29
C TYR A 96 11.66 -10.97 -18.60
N SER A 97 11.77 -12.26 -18.27
CA SER A 97 13.01 -12.85 -17.78
C SER A 97 14.16 -12.71 -18.78
N GLN A 98 13.88 -12.75 -20.08
CA GLN A 98 14.91 -12.57 -21.10
C GLN A 98 15.34 -11.11 -21.23
N LEU A 99 14.38 -10.18 -21.17
CA LEU A 99 14.64 -8.74 -21.27
C LEU A 99 15.37 -8.19 -20.04
N MET A 100 15.08 -8.71 -18.85
CA MET A 100 15.68 -8.26 -17.59
C MET A 100 17.01 -8.94 -17.25
N LYS A 101 17.56 -9.79 -18.14
CA LYS A 101 18.85 -10.43 -17.89
C LYS A 101 19.99 -9.40 -17.86
N PRO A 102 20.84 -9.39 -16.83
CA PRO A 102 21.99 -8.48 -16.71
C PRO A 102 22.95 -8.53 -17.91
N GLU A 103 23.12 -9.74 -18.46
CA GLU A 103 24.06 -10.05 -19.54
C GLU A 103 23.47 -9.79 -20.93
N SER A 104 22.21 -9.33 -21.02
CA SER A 104 21.56 -9.09 -22.29
C SER A 104 22.16 -7.85 -22.96
N THR A 105 23.10 -8.05 -23.89
CA THR A 105 23.64 -7.00 -24.78
C THR A 105 22.59 -6.40 -25.72
N ILE A 106 21.37 -6.94 -25.70
CA ILE A 106 20.28 -6.67 -26.65
C ILE A 106 19.29 -5.64 -26.08
N THR A 107 19.17 -5.51 -24.77
CA THR A 107 18.07 -4.73 -24.17
C THR A 107 18.46 -3.26 -24.03
N ASP A 108 17.82 -2.39 -24.82
CA ASP A 108 17.86 -0.94 -24.61
C ASP A 108 17.36 -0.61 -23.20
N ILE A 109 18.04 0.29 -22.49
CA ILE A 109 17.68 0.76 -21.14
C ILE A 109 16.21 1.18 -21.04
N ARG A 110 15.64 1.75 -22.10
CA ARG A 110 14.22 2.14 -22.16
C ARG A 110 13.29 0.94 -22.14
N ILE A 111 13.65 -0.13 -22.85
CA ILE A 111 12.88 -1.38 -22.86
C ILE A 111 12.97 -2.01 -21.48
N LEU A 112 14.14 -2.00 -20.84
CA LEU A 112 14.31 -2.50 -19.48
C LEU A 112 13.41 -1.73 -18.49
N HIS A 113 13.43 -0.41 -18.54
CA HIS A 113 12.59 0.45 -17.67
C HIS A 113 11.10 0.12 -17.82
N GLU A 114 10.60 0.07 -19.05
CA GLU A 114 9.19 -0.26 -19.30
C GLU A 114 8.85 -1.72 -18.97
N THR A 115 9.81 -2.64 -19.08
CA THR A 115 9.63 -4.05 -18.67
C THR A 115 9.51 -4.17 -17.16
N VAL A 116 10.37 -3.49 -16.40
CA VAL A 116 10.29 -3.45 -14.93
C VAL A 116 8.99 -2.80 -14.48
N ARG A 117 8.61 -1.67 -15.10
CA ARG A 117 7.34 -0.99 -14.84
C ARG A 117 6.14 -1.89 -15.12
N SER A 118 6.11 -2.53 -16.29
CA SER A 118 5.05 -3.46 -16.68
C SER A 118 4.95 -4.62 -15.70
N THR A 119 6.09 -5.18 -15.29
CA THR A 119 6.18 -6.25 -14.28
C THR A 119 5.49 -5.87 -12.97
N VAL A 120 5.73 -4.65 -12.47
CA VAL A 120 5.05 -4.15 -11.27
C VAL A 120 3.53 -4.10 -11.46
N PHE A 121 3.04 -3.66 -12.63
CA PHE A 121 1.60 -3.59 -12.89
C PHE A 121 0.95 -4.96 -13.06
N ILE A 122 1.57 -5.87 -13.82
CA ILE A 122 1.03 -7.22 -13.99
C ILE A 122 1.13 -8.05 -12.71
N SER A 123 1.98 -7.67 -11.75
CA SER A 123 2.07 -8.37 -10.46
C SER A 123 0.78 -8.29 -9.63
N ASP A 124 -0.15 -7.40 -9.97
CA ASP A 124 -1.51 -7.40 -9.42
C ASP A 124 -2.35 -8.59 -9.90
N LEU A 125 -1.92 -9.20 -11.01
CA LEU A 125 -2.59 -10.33 -11.61
C LEU A 125 -2.04 -11.68 -11.14
N PHE A 126 -0.91 -11.70 -10.42
CA PHE A 126 -0.27 -12.93 -9.96
C PHE A 126 -1.19 -13.83 -9.13
N THR A 127 -1.06 -15.13 -9.38
CA THR A 127 -1.88 -16.21 -8.84
C THR A 127 -1.05 -17.25 -8.09
N ASP A 128 0.29 -17.13 -8.11
CA ASP A 128 1.19 -18.09 -7.46
C ASP A 128 2.32 -17.37 -6.71
N LYS A 129 2.67 -17.89 -5.53
CA LYS A 129 3.82 -17.46 -4.73
C LYS A 129 5.14 -17.50 -5.55
N ALA A 130 5.29 -18.46 -6.46
CA ALA A 130 6.46 -18.58 -7.33
C ALA A 130 6.67 -17.34 -8.23
N GLN A 131 5.59 -16.67 -8.66
CA GLN A 131 5.67 -15.46 -9.48
C GLN A 131 6.23 -14.27 -8.67
N PHE A 132 5.84 -14.15 -7.40
CA PHE A 132 6.42 -13.17 -6.49
C PHE A 132 7.88 -13.49 -6.16
N ALA A 133 8.22 -14.76 -5.96
CA ALA A 133 9.60 -15.19 -5.71
C ALA A 133 10.52 -14.87 -6.89
N TRP A 134 10.04 -15.10 -8.11
CA TRP A 134 10.71 -14.69 -9.34
C TRP A 134 10.92 -13.17 -9.38
N MET A 135 9.87 -12.38 -9.11
CA MET A 135 9.95 -10.91 -9.15
C MET A 135 10.96 -10.39 -8.13
N LEU A 136 10.94 -10.91 -6.90
CA LEU A 136 11.89 -10.52 -5.86
C LEU A 136 13.33 -10.78 -6.30
N LYS A 137 13.61 -11.98 -6.80
CA LYS A 137 14.94 -12.36 -7.25
C LYS A 137 15.45 -11.43 -8.36
N VAL A 138 14.68 -11.28 -9.44
CA VAL A 138 15.08 -10.46 -10.60
C VAL A 138 15.27 -9.00 -10.19
N PHE A 139 14.39 -8.46 -9.34
CA PHE A 139 14.47 -7.05 -8.96
C PHE A 139 15.62 -6.77 -7.99
N LEU A 140 15.95 -7.69 -7.09
CA LEU A 140 17.13 -7.56 -6.23
C LEU A 140 18.44 -7.63 -7.05
N GLU A 141 18.50 -8.50 -8.07
CA GLU A 141 19.63 -8.53 -9.00
C GLU A 141 19.78 -7.18 -9.73
N LEU A 142 18.69 -6.65 -10.30
CA LEU A 142 18.69 -5.35 -10.98
C LEU A 142 19.06 -4.19 -10.04
N MET A 143 18.58 -4.19 -8.80
CA MET A 143 18.91 -3.20 -7.77
C MET A 143 20.43 -3.14 -7.49
N ASN A 144 21.14 -4.26 -7.60
CA ASN A 144 22.59 -4.31 -7.38
C ASN A 144 23.40 -3.89 -8.61
N ILE A 145 22.82 -3.99 -9.81
CA ILE A 145 23.49 -3.68 -11.07
C ILE A 145 23.37 -2.19 -11.41
N HIS A 146 22.17 -1.64 -11.23
CA HIS A 146 21.89 -0.25 -11.58
C HIS A 146 22.38 0.69 -10.48
N GLY A 147 23.15 1.70 -10.88
CA GLY A 147 23.60 2.74 -9.97
C GLY A 147 22.43 3.57 -9.44
N VAL A 148 22.60 4.08 -8.22
CA VAL A 148 21.58 4.82 -7.46
C VAL A 148 21.05 6.08 -8.15
N GLU A 149 21.78 6.58 -9.14
CA GLU A 149 21.42 7.72 -9.98
C GLU A 149 20.29 7.42 -10.99
N ASP A 150 20.03 6.15 -11.31
CA ASP A 150 18.93 5.75 -12.20
C ASP A 150 17.60 5.74 -11.44
N GLU A 151 17.16 6.90 -10.96
CA GLU A 151 15.95 7.03 -10.14
C GLU A 151 14.67 6.53 -10.85
N LEU A 152 14.67 6.53 -12.18
CA LEU A 152 13.51 6.13 -12.99
C LEU A 152 13.21 4.63 -12.87
N ILE A 153 14.23 3.75 -12.85
CA ILE A 153 14.02 2.32 -12.64
C ILE A 153 13.79 2.01 -11.16
N HIS A 154 14.51 2.69 -10.26
CA HIS A 154 14.46 2.44 -8.82
C HIS A 154 13.07 2.64 -8.24
N GLN A 155 12.32 3.66 -8.71
CA GLN A 155 10.94 3.85 -8.25
C GLN A 155 10.05 2.62 -8.47
N TYR A 156 10.31 1.80 -9.50
CA TYR A 156 9.54 0.58 -9.77
C TYR A 156 10.11 -0.64 -9.05
N LEU A 157 11.45 -0.77 -9.02
CA LEU A 157 12.12 -1.85 -8.30
C LEU A 157 11.75 -1.84 -6.81
N ILE A 158 11.75 -0.66 -6.17
CA ILE A 158 11.37 -0.49 -4.76
C ILE A 158 9.97 -1.06 -4.51
N VAL A 159 8.98 -0.68 -5.32
CA VAL A 159 7.59 -1.13 -5.15
C VAL A 159 7.50 -2.64 -5.35
N GLY A 160 8.12 -3.19 -6.39
CA GLY A 160 8.08 -4.63 -6.66
C GLY A 160 8.76 -5.45 -5.58
N ILE A 161 9.96 -5.05 -5.13
CA ILE A 161 10.68 -5.71 -4.03
C ILE A 161 9.83 -5.70 -2.77
N CYS A 162 9.34 -4.53 -2.35
CA CYS A 162 8.55 -4.41 -1.13
C CYS A 162 7.25 -5.23 -1.19
N LYS A 163 6.58 -5.23 -2.35
CA LYS A 163 5.38 -6.03 -2.59
C LYS A 163 5.67 -7.53 -2.48
N ALA A 164 6.74 -8.00 -3.12
CA ALA A 164 7.13 -9.42 -3.04
C ALA A 164 7.57 -9.83 -1.62
N VAL A 165 8.33 -8.98 -0.92
CA VAL A 165 8.71 -9.22 0.49
C VAL A 165 7.46 -9.37 1.35
N GLY A 166 6.48 -8.49 1.21
CA GLY A 166 5.22 -8.55 1.95
C GLY A 166 4.41 -9.84 1.71
N VAL A 167 4.48 -10.42 0.49
CA VAL A 167 3.80 -11.69 0.16
C VAL A 167 4.60 -12.91 0.59
N LEU A 168 5.92 -12.88 0.43
CA LEU A 168 6.77 -14.07 0.59
C LEU A 168 7.14 -14.37 2.03
N ASN A 169 7.22 -13.33 2.88
CA ASN A 169 7.78 -13.36 4.22
C ASN A 169 9.17 -14.04 4.24
N PRO A 170 10.17 -13.46 3.55
CA PRO A 170 11.49 -14.06 3.38
C PRO A 170 12.32 -14.01 4.69
N ASP A 171 13.56 -14.49 4.64
CA ASP A 171 14.47 -14.42 5.77
C ASP A 171 14.82 -12.97 6.17
N ILE A 172 15.20 -12.79 7.45
CA ILE A 172 15.51 -11.49 8.07
C ILE A 172 16.57 -10.70 7.28
N ASP A 173 17.53 -11.37 6.64
CA ASP A 173 18.56 -10.71 5.82
C ASP A 173 17.95 -9.89 4.67
N ILE A 174 16.88 -10.39 4.05
CA ILE A 174 16.16 -9.68 2.99
C ILE A 174 15.41 -8.48 3.56
N TYR A 175 14.86 -8.57 4.78
CA TYR A 175 14.24 -7.44 5.46
C TYR A 175 15.26 -6.34 5.77
N GLU A 176 16.45 -6.69 6.25
CA GLU A 176 17.54 -5.73 6.50
C GLU A 176 18.06 -5.09 5.21
N GLN A 177 18.22 -5.87 4.13
CA GLN A 177 18.56 -5.32 2.81
C GLN A 177 17.49 -4.35 2.32
N THR A 178 16.21 -4.72 2.45
CA THR A 178 15.08 -3.90 2.03
C THR A 178 14.96 -2.62 2.86
N LYS A 179 15.23 -2.69 4.17
CA LYS A 179 15.31 -1.52 5.05
C LYS A 179 16.40 -0.56 4.60
N LYS A 180 17.61 -1.05 4.32
CA LYS A 180 18.74 -0.21 3.86
C LYS A 180 18.37 0.53 2.57
N MET A 181 17.77 -0.19 1.61
CA MET A 181 17.24 0.41 0.37
C MET A 181 16.20 1.51 0.67
N LEU A 182 15.21 1.24 1.53
CA LEU A 182 14.18 2.22 1.88
C LEU A 182 14.77 3.48 2.54
N VAL A 183 15.67 3.32 3.52
CA VAL A 183 16.32 4.45 4.22
C VAL A 183 17.10 5.35 3.24
N GLN A 184 17.73 4.74 2.23
CA GLN A 184 18.44 5.47 1.19
C GLN A 184 17.46 6.27 0.31
N PHE A 185 16.45 5.60 -0.24
CA PHE A 185 15.58 6.19 -1.27
C PHE A 185 14.47 7.09 -0.71
N LEU A 186 14.11 6.98 0.58
CA LEU A 186 13.22 7.95 1.25
C LEU A 186 13.84 9.36 1.30
N LYS A 187 15.18 9.47 1.21
CA LYS A 187 15.92 10.73 1.20
C LYS A 187 16.15 11.28 -0.22
N SER A 188 15.78 10.54 -1.27
CA SER A 188 16.00 10.90 -2.68
C SER A 188 15.48 12.32 -2.99
N PRO A 189 16.16 13.15 -3.80
CA PRO A 189 15.59 14.42 -4.26
C PRO A 189 14.39 14.24 -5.21
N PHE A 190 14.23 13.07 -5.83
CA PHE A 190 13.13 12.75 -6.75
C PHE A 190 11.90 12.24 -5.99
N LEU A 191 10.82 13.02 -6.05
CA LEU A 191 9.59 12.74 -5.30
C LEU A 191 8.92 11.39 -5.65
N PRO A 192 8.83 10.95 -6.92
CA PRO A 192 8.25 9.65 -7.26
C PRO A 192 8.95 8.48 -6.56
N THR A 193 10.28 8.51 -6.42
CA THR A 193 11.03 7.51 -5.65
C THR A 193 10.57 7.47 -4.19
N ARG A 194 10.38 8.63 -3.55
CA ARG A 194 9.85 8.69 -2.17
C ARG A 194 8.44 8.13 -2.06
N ILE A 195 7.57 8.45 -3.03
CA ILE A 195 6.20 7.92 -3.12
C ILE A 195 6.24 6.40 -3.24
N SER A 196 7.11 5.86 -4.07
CA SER A 196 7.34 4.42 -4.21
C SER A 196 7.80 3.76 -2.91
N CYS A 197 8.70 4.40 -2.15
CA CYS A 197 9.10 3.92 -0.82
C CYS A 197 7.92 3.88 0.16
N LEU A 198 7.02 4.88 0.13
CA LEU A 198 5.85 4.91 1.01
C LEU A 198 4.86 3.78 0.71
N TYR A 199 4.57 3.53 -0.57
CA TYR A 199 3.79 2.34 -0.95
C TYR A 199 4.50 1.05 -0.56
N GLY A 200 5.82 0.99 -0.74
CA GLY A 200 6.64 -0.15 -0.32
C GLY A 200 6.55 -0.44 1.17
N LEU A 201 6.66 0.60 2.02
CA LEU A 201 6.46 0.49 3.46
C LEU A 201 5.06 -0.04 3.81
N LEU A 202 4.00 0.51 3.20
CA LEU A 202 2.64 0.04 3.43
C LEU A 202 2.49 -1.46 3.09
N TYR A 203 3.04 -1.91 1.95
CA TYR A 203 3.01 -3.31 1.58
C TYR A 203 3.76 -4.20 2.57
N ILE A 204 5.01 -3.88 2.92
CA ILE A 204 5.78 -4.78 3.79
C ILE A 204 5.19 -4.81 5.21
N LEU A 205 4.76 -3.65 5.73
CA LEU A 205 4.13 -3.58 7.05
C LEU A 205 2.80 -4.34 7.09
N GLU A 206 2.03 -4.35 5.99
CA GLU A 206 0.86 -5.24 5.86
C GLU A 206 1.28 -6.70 5.91
N GLY A 207 2.31 -7.10 5.15
CA GLY A 207 2.86 -8.46 5.19
C GLY A 207 3.27 -8.89 6.60
N CYS A 208 4.06 -8.07 7.31
CA CYS A 208 4.54 -8.36 8.66
C CYS A 208 3.41 -8.47 9.68
N VAL A 209 2.39 -7.61 9.60
CA VAL A 209 1.22 -7.69 10.50
C VAL A 209 0.43 -8.97 10.25
N LEU A 210 0.25 -9.36 8.99
CA LEU A 210 -0.49 -10.57 8.61
C LEU A 210 0.28 -11.86 8.94
N SER A 211 1.61 -11.83 8.80
CA SER A 211 2.46 -12.97 9.17
C SER A 211 2.69 -13.09 10.66
N ASN A 212 2.25 -12.13 11.48
CA ASN A 212 2.48 -12.17 12.92
C ASN A 212 1.64 -13.27 13.60
N ILE A 213 2.27 -14.41 13.83
CA ILE A 213 1.68 -15.61 14.44
C ILE A 213 1.74 -15.56 15.99
N ALA A 214 2.49 -14.61 16.56
CA ALA A 214 2.74 -14.56 18.00
C ALA A 214 1.72 -13.64 18.69
N ILE A 215 0.72 -14.24 19.35
CA ILE A 215 -0.21 -13.53 20.23
C ILE A 215 0.60 -12.74 21.27
N GLY A 216 0.59 -11.41 21.14
CA GLY A 216 1.22 -10.49 22.09
C GLY A 216 2.72 -10.21 21.90
N ARG A 217 3.33 -10.60 20.76
CA ARG A 217 4.69 -10.17 20.40
C ARG A 217 4.72 -9.61 18.97
N VAL A 218 5.43 -8.52 18.77
CA VAL A 218 5.71 -7.99 17.43
C VAL A 218 6.81 -8.82 16.77
N SER A 219 6.56 -9.24 15.53
CA SER A 219 7.51 -10.01 14.72
C SER A 219 8.84 -9.25 14.54
N GLU A 220 9.96 -9.96 14.46
CA GLU A 220 11.29 -9.34 14.35
C GLU A 220 11.39 -8.48 13.08
N GLU A 221 10.75 -8.92 12.00
CA GLU A 221 10.66 -8.21 10.71
C GLU A 221 9.96 -6.86 10.86
N LEU A 222 8.87 -6.81 11.65
CA LEU A 222 8.16 -5.56 11.92
C LEU A 222 9.03 -4.60 12.75
N GLN A 223 9.76 -5.09 13.75
CA GLN A 223 10.67 -4.27 14.57
C GLN A 223 11.80 -3.64 13.73
N ILE A 224 12.30 -4.35 12.73
CA ILE A 224 13.34 -3.85 11.82
C ILE A 224 12.85 -2.63 11.04
N LEU A 225 11.59 -2.65 10.58
CA LEU A 225 11.03 -1.65 9.66
C LEU A 225 10.34 -0.47 10.34
N LEU A 226 9.77 -0.66 11.53
CA LEU A 226 9.08 0.40 12.29
C LEU A 226 9.91 1.69 12.41
N PRO A 227 11.24 1.64 12.72
CA PRO A 227 12.10 2.80 12.75
C PRO A 227 12.04 3.69 11.51
N CYS A 228 12.13 3.06 10.33
CA CYS A 228 12.14 3.74 9.05
C CYS A 228 10.80 4.47 8.78
N ALA A 229 9.67 3.83 9.13
CA ALA A 229 8.35 4.39 8.93
C ALA A 229 8.09 5.59 9.85
N TRP A 230 8.41 5.48 11.14
CA TRP A 230 8.13 6.56 12.09
C TRP A 230 8.98 7.79 11.82
N GLU A 231 10.28 7.63 11.54
CA GLU A 231 11.19 8.75 11.27
C GLU A 231 10.66 9.58 10.10
N TYR A 232 10.24 8.88 9.04
CA TYR A 232 9.69 9.53 7.86
C TYR A 232 8.36 10.25 8.14
N ILE A 233 7.47 9.64 8.93
CA ILE A 233 6.20 10.27 9.32
C ILE A 233 6.48 11.55 10.13
N GLN A 234 7.33 11.48 11.16
CA GLN A 234 7.64 12.63 12.00
C GLN A 234 8.22 13.79 11.19
N MET A 235 9.11 13.48 10.24
CA MET A 235 9.69 14.48 9.34
C MET A 235 8.72 15.10 8.33
N ASN A 236 7.54 14.51 8.10
CA ASN A 236 6.66 14.91 6.99
C ASN A 236 5.20 15.22 7.38
N ILE A 237 4.73 14.80 8.57
CA ILE A 237 3.32 14.93 8.97
C ILE A 237 2.89 16.38 9.22
N ASN A 238 3.82 17.19 9.75
CA ASN A 238 3.63 18.61 10.06
C ASN A 238 4.39 19.54 9.11
N THR A 239 4.86 19.03 7.99
CA THR A 239 5.89 19.70 7.21
C THR A 239 5.38 20.90 6.44
N ASP A 240 6.08 22.02 6.63
CA ASP A 240 5.92 23.28 5.89
C ASP A 240 6.74 23.35 4.59
N HIS A 241 7.38 22.23 4.20
CA HIS A 241 8.18 22.15 2.99
C HIS A 241 7.29 22.32 1.75
N PRO A 242 7.50 23.36 0.93
CA PRO A 242 6.54 23.80 -0.08
C PRO A 242 6.28 22.74 -1.15
N ILE A 243 7.33 22.03 -1.59
CA ILE A 243 7.23 20.99 -2.64
C ILE A 243 6.43 19.77 -2.16
N LEU A 244 6.64 19.34 -0.91
CA LEU A 244 5.96 18.17 -0.35
C LEU A 244 4.50 18.50 0.02
N GLN A 245 4.25 19.73 0.49
CA GLN A 245 2.89 20.24 0.69
C GLN A 245 2.09 20.34 -0.61
N GLN A 246 2.75 20.61 -1.74
CA GLN A 246 2.09 20.67 -3.04
C GLN A 246 1.69 19.29 -3.57
N SER A 247 2.41 18.22 -3.17
CA SER A 247 2.05 16.86 -3.56
C SER A 247 0.96 16.29 -2.66
N GLN A 248 -0.25 16.26 -3.21
CA GLN A 248 -1.40 15.64 -2.57
C GLN A 248 -1.20 14.15 -2.33
N GLU A 249 -0.61 13.41 -3.28
CA GLU A 249 -0.38 11.97 -3.16
C GLU A 249 0.61 11.65 -2.04
N HIS A 250 1.76 12.32 -2.03
CA HIS A 250 2.77 12.13 -0.97
C HIS A 250 2.18 12.43 0.41
N THR A 251 1.49 13.56 0.55
CA THR A 251 0.86 13.94 1.82
C THR A 251 -0.14 12.87 2.27
N LEU A 252 -1.00 12.40 1.36
CA LEU A 252 -1.97 11.34 1.68
C LEU A 252 -1.29 10.04 2.10
N LEU A 253 -0.19 9.66 1.47
CA LEU A 253 0.56 8.45 1.82
C LEU A 253 1.22 8.54 3.19
N VAL A 254 1.79 9.70 3.56
CA VAL A 254 2.33 9.92 4.91
C VAL A 254 1.23 9.73 5.96
N TRP A 255 0.05 10.30 5.73
CA TRP A 255 -1.11 10.10 6.60
C TRP A 255 -1.62 8.66 6.60
N SER A 256 -1.60 7.99 5.44
CA SER A 256 -1.99 6.58 5.31
C SER A 256 -1.09 5.70 6.16
N LEU A 257 0.23 5.89 6.07
CA LEU A 257 1.22 5.17 6.85
C LEU A 257 1.04 5.42 8.35
N ALA A 258 0.84 6.68 8.76
CA ALA A 258 0.63 7.02 10.16
C ALA A 258 -0.63 6.36 10.74
N PHE A 259 -1.76 6.45 10.03
CA PHE A 259 -3.00 5.82 10.47
C PHE A 259 -2.94 4.29 10.39
N TYR A 260 -2.23 3.74 9.42
CA TYR A 260 -2.01 2.30 9.31
C TYR A 260 -1.28 1.77 10.56
N LEU A 261 -0.21 2.44 11.00
CA LEU A 261 0.52 2.08 12.22
C LEU A 261 -0.38 2.17 13.46
N MET A 262 -1.17 3.24 13.59
CA MET A 262 -2.10 3.39 14.73
C MET A 262 -3.20 2.32 14.77
N GLU A 263 -3.62 1.80 13.62
CA GLU A 263 -4.70 0.81 13.53
C GLU A 263 -4.20 -0.62 13.72
N ASN A 264 -2.95 -0.92 13.33
CA ASN A 264 -2.46 -2.30 13.19
C ASN A 264 -1.27 -2.65 14.09
N VAL A 265 -0.64 -1.68 14.75
CA VAL A 265 0.50 -1.90 15.65
C VAL A 265 0.10 -1.49 17.06
N ASP A 266 0.38 -2.38 18.03
CA ASP A 266 0.15 -2.09 19.45
C ASP A 266 0.96 -0.86 19.89
N GLU A 267 0.33 0.01 20.69
CA GLU A 267 0.93 1.25 21.18
C GLU A 267 2.23 1.00 21.96
N ALA A 268 2.37 -0.16 22.61
CA ALA A 268 3.60 -0.55 23.31
C ALA A 268 4.83 -0.66 22.38
N HIS A 269 4.61 -0.82 21.08
CA HIS A 269 5.65 -0.93 20.06
C HIS A 269 5.80 0.33 19.19
N LEU A 270 4.95 1.34 19.42
CA LEU A 270 5.05 2.64 18.77
C LEU A 270 5.95 3.58 19.60
N GLU A 271 6.54 4.57 18.94
CA GLU A 271 7.30 5.62 19.60
C GLU A 271 6.43 6.37 20.62
N SER A 272 7.07 6.82 21.72
CA SER A 272 6.34 7.52 22.79
C SER A 272 5.61 8.74 22.23
N ASN A 273 4.33 8.89 22.59
CA ASN A 273 3.45 9.96 22.10
C ASN A 273 3.16 9.95 20.58
N PHE A 274 3.51 8.90 19.83
CA PHE A 274 3.23 8.84 18.40
C PHE A 274 1.74 9.03 18.08
N VAL A 275 0.87 8.31 18.78
CA VAL A 275 -0.59 8.38 18.65
C VAL A 275 -1.08 9.81 18.94
N THR A 276 -0.70 10.37 20.09
CA THR A 276 -1.09 11.71 20.51
C THR A 276 -0.61 12.79 19.53
N SER A 277 0.65 12.71 19.08
CA SER A 277 1.24 13.68 18.14
C SER A 277 0.57 13.62 16.77
N THR A 278 0.29 12.42 16.27
CA THR A 278 -0.44 12.20 15.02
C THR A 278 -1.86 12.77 15.09
N LEU A 279 -2.58 12.54 16.19
CA LEU A 279 -3.93 13.08 16.40
C LEU A 279 -3.91 14.61 16.53
N GLN A 280 -2.95 15.19 17.25
CA GLN A 280 -2.79 16.64 17.37
C GLN A 280 -2.53 17.29 16.01
N ALA A 281 -1.63 16.71 15.20
CA ALA A 281 -1.35 17.14 13.83
C ALA A 281 -2.62 17.10 12.96
N ALA A 282 -3.41 16.02 13.08
CA ALA A 282 -4.64 15.84 12.31
C ALA A 282 -5.67 16.92 12.69
N LEU A 283 -5.87 17.16 13.98
CA LEU A 283 -6.77 18.19 14.49
C LEU A 283 -6.32 19.60 14.08
N ALA A 284 -5.02 19.87 14.09
CA ALA A 284 -4.47 21.16 13.65
C ALA A 284 -4.76 21.44 12.17
N ARG A 285 -4.67 20.44 11.28
CA ARG A 285 -5.04 20.59 9.87
C ARG A 285 -6.53 20.82 9.68
N VAL A 286 -7.37 20.06 10.38
CA VAL A 286 -8.84 20.14 10.24
C VAL A 286 -9.40 21.48 10.74
N ARG A 287 -8.71 22.17 11.66
CA ARG A 287 -9.11 23.50 12.15
C ARG A 287 -8.91 24.63 11.14
N LYS A 288 -8.23 24.41 10.01
CA LYS A 288 -7.98 25.44 8.99
C LYS A 288 -9.28 25.82 8.26
N LYS A 289 -9.46 27.12 7.95
CA LYS A 289 -10.68 27.69 7.34
C LYS A 289 -11.01 27.14 5.94
N GLN A 290 -10.01 26.67 5.19
CA GLN A 290 -10.20 26.05 3.87
C GLN A 290 -9.84 24.57 3.97
N VAL A 291 -10.86 23.71 3.79
CA VAL A 291 -10.73 22.26 3.83
C VAL A 291 -10.43 21.74 2.42
N ASN A 292 -9.22 21.25 2.20
CA ASN A 292 -8.84 20.62 0.93
C ASN A 292 -9.24 19.12 0.89
N TYR A 293 -8.90 18.40 -0.19
CA TYR A 293 -9.21 16.97 -0.30
C TYR A 293 -8.52 16.13 0.78
N VAL A 294 -7.25 16.41 1.09
CA VAL A 294 -6.48 15.71 2.13
C VAL A 294 -7.17 15.84 3.48
N ASP A 295 -7.62 17.04 3.83
CA ASP A 295 -8.31 17.30 5.10
C ASP A 295 -9.63 16.51 5.18
N LYS A 296 -10.38 16.38 4.07
CA LYS A 296 -11.58 15.53 4.00
C LYS A 296 -11.26 14.05 4.22
N CYS A 297 -10.15 13.56 3.67
CA CYS A 297 -9.69 12.19 3.91
C CYS A 297 -9.33 12.00 5.38
N ILE A 298 -8.52 12.89 5.96
CA ILE A 298 -8.13 12.87 7.39
C ILE A 298 -9.37 12.79 8.28
N ILE A 299 -10.38 13.65 8.05
CA ILE A 299 -11.64 13.62 8.82
C ILE A 299 -12.35 12.25 8.69
N LYS A 300 -12.35 11.64 7.50
CA LYS A 300 -12.98 10.33 7.29
C LYS A 300 -12.26 9.24 8.10
N THR A 301 -10.93 9.26 8.16
CA THR A 301 -10.16 8.27 8.92
C THR A 301 -10.21 8.51 10.42
N LEU A 302 -10.18 9.75 10.88
CA LEU A 302 -10.42 10.05 12.30
C LEU A 302 -11.78 9.54 12.75
N LYS A 303 -12.82 9.71 11.92
CA LYS A 303 -14.13 9.10 12.18
C LYS A 303 -14.01 7.58 12.29
N LYS A 304 -13.35 6.92 11.33
CA LYS A 304 -13.10 5.47 11.37
C LYS A 304 -12.44 5.08 12.70
N ILE A 305 -11.29 5.64 13.04
CA ILE A 305 -10.54 5.33 14.28
C ILE A 305 -11.42 5.53 15.54
N CYS A 306 -12.12 6.66 15.65
CA CYS A 306 -13.01 6.92 16.79
C CYS A 306 -14.19 5.93 16.86
N PHE A 307 -14.69 5.42 15.74
CA PHE A 307 -15.80 4.47 15.69
C PHE A 307 -15.38 3.02 15.93
N TYR A 308 -14.18 2.65 15.50
CA TYR A 308 -13.66 1.29 15.68
C TYR A 308 -13.07 1.07 17.07
N GLY A 309 -12.79 2.14 17.81
CA GLY A 309 -12.15 2.05 19.12
C GLY A 309 -10.78 1.42 18.93
N VAL A 310 -9.78 2.24 18.59
CA VAL A 310 -8.42 1.89 19.02
C VAL A 310 -8.55 1.58 20.50
N HIS A 311 -8.11 0.39 20.91
CA HIS A 311 -8.04 0.02 22.32
C HIS A 311 -7.11 1.03 23.01
N MET A 312 -7.68 2.18 23.39
CA MET A 312 -7.14 3.05 24.43
C MET A 312 -7.28 2.34 25.77
#